data_AF-A0A9X5BDL5-F1
#
_entry.id   AF-A0A9X5BDL5-F1
#
_cell.length_a   1.000
_cell.length_b   1.000
_cell.length_c   1.000
_cell.angle_alpha   90.00
_cell.angle_beta   90.00
_cell.angle_gamma   90.00
#
_symmetry.space_group_name_H-M   'P 1'
#
loop_
_entity.id
_entity.type
_entity.pdbx_description
1 polymer ?
#
loop_
_entity_poly.entity_id
_entity_poly.type
_entity_poly.pdbx_seq_one_letter_code
_entity_poly.pdbx_strand_id
1 'polypeptide(L)'
;MLIVGVLSVMLSIYYFMWLSVPSTIMLKVGMDQELNFKVPASGELYKEAVEVSGTASTNKVREGGSLHIDLGRPVTLKANQIDQYKLQLKLFGIIPLKEVDVEVIQDIQLKPSGIPIGIYVKTQGVLVVGIGEFEGEGGQSVNPGKHVFQVGDYILEINDDEVESKKELIEKIKYSEGQELVFKVQRGDMLLDVKARPELNQNGEYKMGIWVRDNAQGVGTMTYIDENGCFGALGHGINDVDTSTLMTLKAGTLYHTEIIGITRGASGSPGELTGYIEYDDSNVMGDITDNTARGIFGVCIPEIADDDTYDYLPLGLKQEIKKGPAQIICSLGNGTRVYDVEITDINLENDNINRGIVLKITDPDLLTVTGGIVQGMSGSPIIQDDKLVGAVTHVLVQDPTKGYGIFIEEMLVH
;
A
#
# COMPACT_ATOMS: atom_id res chain seq x y z
N MET A 1 16.29 34.95 -24.24
CA MET A 1 16.66 34.40 -22.92
C MET A 1 15.77 34.93 -21.79
N LEU A 2 15.59 36.25 -21.63
CA LEU A 2 14.72 36.82 -20.58
C LEU A 2 13.27 36.31 -20.62
N ILE A 3 12.64 36.31 -21.79
CA ILE A 3 11.24 35.85 -21.97
C ILE A 3 11.08 34.37 -21.57
N VAL A 4 12.05 33.53 -21.96
CA VAL A 4 12.07 32.10 -21.62
C VAL A 4 12.21 31.90 -20.11
N GLY A 5 13.07 32.69 -19.44
CA GLY A 5 13.23 32.63 -17.99
C GLY A 5 12.00 33.10 -17.21
N VAL A 6 11.32 34.16 -17.68
CA VAL A 6 10.05 34.60 -17.05
C VAL A 6 8.98 33.53 -17.21
N LEU A 7 8.86 32.93 -18.41
CA LEU A 7 7.89 31.87 -18.66
C LEU A 7 8.16 30.64 -17.77
N SER A 8 9.42 30.24 -17.60
CA SER A 8 9.76 29.09 -16.75
C SER A 8 9.41 29.35 -15.30
N VAL A 9 9.69 30.55 -14.77
CA VAL A 9 9.31 30.92 -13.39
C VAL A 9 7.80 30.91 -13.22
N MET A 10 7.04 31.47 -14.16
CA MET A 10 5.57 31.47 -14.10
C MET A 10 4.99 30.04 -14.15
N LEU A 11 5.54 29.17 -15.00
CA LEU A 11 5.17 27.76 -15.07
C LEU A 11 5.49 27.02 -13.76
N SER A 12 6.66 27.28 -13.16
CA SER A 12 7.03 26.67 -11.87
C SER A 12 6.12 27.13 -10.73
N ILE A 13 5.76 28.42 -10.68
CA ILE A 13 4.82 28.96 -9.68
C ILE A 13 3.43 28.35 -9.86
N TYR A 14 2.95 28.28 -11.11
CA TYR A 14 1.69 27.63 -11.44
C TYR A 14 1.68 26.16 -11.01
N TYR A 15 2.74 25.41 -11.32
CA TYR A 15 2.90 24.02 -10.93
C TYR A 15 2.95 23.84 -9.41
N PHE A 16 3.64 24.72 -8.68
CA PHE A 16 3.65 24.69 -7.22
C PHE A 16 2.27 24.93 -6.61
N MET A 17 1.49 25.88 -7.15
CA MET A 17 0.10 26.10 -6.73
C MET A 17 -0.80 24.91 -7.06
N TRP A 18 -0.55 24.24 -8.18
CA TRP A 18 -1.26 23.02 -8.57
C TRP A 18 -1.02 21.88 -7.58
N LEU A 19 0.24 21.67 -7.17
CA LEU A 19 0.63 20.68 -6.16
C LEU A 19 0.14 20.99 -4.74
N SER A 20 -0.17 22.26 -4.45
CA SER A 20 -0.59 22.69 -3.11
C SER A 20 -2.04 22.30 -2.79
N VAL A 21 -2.82 21.88 -3.79
CA VAL A 21 -4.20 21.44 -3.64
C VAL A 21 -4.29 19.96 -4.05
N PRO A 22 -4.77 19.05 -3.18
CA PRO A 22 -4.88 17.64 -3.53
C PRO A 22 -5.89 17.42 -4.66
N SER A 23 -5.75 16.30 -5.38
CA SER A 23 -6.72 15.89 -6.40
C SER A 23 -8.04 15.41 -5.80
N THR A 24 -8.01 14.95 -4.55
CA THR A 24 -9.18 14.52 -3.78
C THR A 24 -9.15 15.13 -2.39
N ILE A 25 -10.28 15.66 -1.91
CA ILE A 25 -10.48 16.16 -0.55
C ILE A 25 -11.57 15.31 0.09
N MET A 26 -11.23 14.59 1.15
CA MET A 26 -12.23 13.92 1.96
C MET A 26 -12.81 14.88 3.00
N LEU A 27 -14.09 14.73 3.33
CA LEU A 27 -14.76 15.46 4.40
C LEU A 27 -15.53 14.48 5.28
N LYS A 28 -15.44 14.62 6.59
CA LYS A 28 -16.28 13.87 7.53
C LYS A 28 -17.69 14.45 7.64
N VAL A 29 -18.70 13.60 7.55
CA VAL A 29 -20.11 13.99 7.68
C VAL A 29 -20.40 14.55 9.07
N GLY A 30 -21.17 15.63 9.15
CA GLY A 30 -21.62 16.25 10.40
C GLY A 30 -20.57 17.10 11.13
N MET A 31 -19.34 17.17 10.63
CA MET A 31 -18.23 17.88 11.26
C MET A 31 -17.85 19.16 10.50
N ASP A 32 -17.53 20.22 11.25
CA ASP A 32 -16.95 21.44 10.71
C ASP A 32 -15.47 21.19 10.40
N GLN A 33 -15.06 21.39 9.14
CA GLN A 33 -13.72 21.14 8.66
C GLN A 33 -13.16 22.38 7.98
N GLU A 34 -12.04 22.89 8.49
CA GLU A 34 -11.34 24.02 7.91
C GLU A 34 -10.39 23.55 6.80
N LEU A 35 -10.56 24.10 5.60
CA LEU A 35 -9.66 23.94 4.47
C LEU A 35 -8.80 25.19 4.32
N ASN A 36 -7.49 25.03 4.30
CA ASN A 36 -6.55 26.14 4.18
C ASN A 36 -5.30 25.75 3.36
N PHE A 37 -5.45 25.73 2.04
CA PHE A 37 -4.36 25.40 1.11
C PHE A 37 -3.45 26.58 0.78
N LYS A 38 -3.80 27.81 1.22
CA LYS A 38 -3.03 29.04 0.99
C LYS A 38 -2.75 29.34 -0.50
N VAL A 39 -3.69 28.96 -1.37
CA VAL A 39 -3.60 29.21 -2.83
C VAL A 39 -4.63 30.26 -3.22
N PRO A 40 -4.29 31.28 -4.04
CA PRO A 40 -5.24 32.29 -4.51
C PRO A 40 -6.18 31.74 -5.61
N ALA A 41 -6.88 30.66 -5.28
CA ALA A 41 -7.81 29.96 -6.15
C ALA A 41 -9.22 29.98 -5.56
N SER A 42 -10.21 30.18 -6.42
CA SER A 42 -11.62 30.03 -6.07
C SER A 42 -12.31 29.18 -7.12
N GLY A 43 -13.43 28.58 -6.73
CA GLY A 43 -14.11 27.61 -7.56
C GLY A 43 -15.55 27.37 -7.15
N GLU A 44 -16.22 26.58 -7.95
CA GLU A 44 -17.59 26.16 -7.70
C GLU A 44 -17.57 24.69 -7.29
N LEU A 45 -18.10 24.41 -6.10
CA LEU A 45 -18.42 23.06 -5.65
C LEU A 45 -19.81 22.71 -6.15
N TYR A 46 -19.93 21.63 -6.91
CA TYR A 46 -21.22 21.17 -7.43
C TYR A 46 -21.30 19.65 -7.35
N LYS A 47 -22.54 19.15 -7.30
CA LYS A 47 -22.80 17.73 -7.39
C LYS A 47 -22.85 17.33 -8.87
N GLU A 48 -22.09 16.32 -9.25
CA GLU A 48 -22.17 15.78 -10.60
C GLU A 48 -23.57 15.15 -10.79
N ALA A 49 -24.27 15.52 -11.86
CA ALA A 49 -25.63 15.04 -12.10
C ALA A 49 -25.57 13.56 -12.48
N VAL A 50 -25.91 12.67 -11.55
CA VAL A 50 -26.25 11.28 -11.89
C VAL A 50 -27.68 11.31 -12.42
N GLU A 51 -27.91 10.98 -13.69
CA GLU A 51 -29.27 10.80 -14.22
C GLU A 51 -29.95 9.65 -13.46
N VAL A 52 -30.71 9.98 -12.42
CA VAL A 52 -31.62 9.05 -11.74
C VAL A 52 -32.97 9.72 -11.60
N SER A 53 -33.92 9.23 -12.39
CA SER A 53 -35.34 9.53 -12.30
C SER A 53 -35.90 9.17 -10.92
N GLY A 54 -36.22 10.16 -10.08
CA GLY A 54 -36.95 9.92 -8.82
C GLY A 54 -36.99 11.09 -7.84
N THR A 55 -38.18 11.55 -7.53
CA THR A 55 -38.54 12.70 -6.65
C THR A 55 -38.05 12.61 -5.21
N ALA A 56 -37.50 13.72 -4.68
CA ALA A 56 -38.03 14.54 -3.57
C ALA A 56 -36.95 15.18 -2.66
N SER A 57 -37.33 16.34 -2.12
CA SER A 57 -36.56 17.46 -1.59
C SER A 57 -36.29 17.45 -0.08
N THR A 58 -35.15 18.01 0.35
CA THR A 58 -34.97 18.89 1.54
C THR A 58 -33.58 19.55 1.52
N ASN A 59 -33.51 20.89 1.51
CA ASN A 59 -32.33 21.77 1.68
C ASN A 59 -30.95 21.20 1.31
N LYS A 60 -30.81 20.86 0.03
CA LYS A 60 -29.58 20.42 -0.64
C LYS A 60 -28.95 21.61 -1.39
N VAL A 61 -27.67 21.54 -1.70
CA VAL A 61 -27.20 22.06 -3.00
C VAL A 61 -28.14 21.42 -4.03
N ARG A 62 -29.06 22.21 -4.62
CA ARG A 62 -30.05 21.69 -5.56
C ARG A 62 -29.34 20.86 -6.62
N GLU A 63 -29.96 19.82 -7.16
CA GLU A 63 -29.54 19.31 -8.48
C GLU A 63 -29.45 20.53 -9.42
N GLY A 64 -28.23 20.88 -9.84
CA GLY A 64 -27.92 22.09 -10.61
C GLY A 64 -27.54 23.36 -9.83
N GLY A 65 -27.34 23.31 -8.51
CA GLY A 65 -26.77 24.40 -7.70
C GLY A 65 -25.26 24.25 -7.52
N SER A 66 -24.54 25.37 -7.47
CA SER A 66 -23.12 25.40 -7.11
C SER A 66 -22.88 26.24 -5.87
N LEU A 67 -21.87 25.89 -5.08
CA LEU A 67 -21.40 26.64 -3.93
C LEU A 67 -20.02 27.23 -4.25
N HIS A 68 -19.93 28.56 -4.18
CA HIS A 68 -18.65 29.25 -4.37
C HIS A 68 -17.72 29.01 -3.17
N ILE A 69 -16.50 28.55 -3.45
CA ILE A 69 -15.43 28.33 -2.47
C ILE A 69 -14.23 29.20 -2.84
N ASP A 70 -13.68 29.89 -1.85
CA ASP A 70 -12.51 30.76 -1.99
C ASP A 70 -11.37 30.26 -1.10
N LEU A 71 -10.42 29.54 -1.69
CA LEU A 71 -9.27 28.95 -0.99
C LEU A 71 -8.12 29.95 -0.74
N GLY A 72 -8.30 31.22 -1.13
CA GLY A 72 -7.37 32.30 -0.78
C GLY A 72 -7.36 32.62 0.72
N ARG A 73 -8.31 32.08 1.47
CA ARG A 73 -8.47 32.20 2.92
C ARG A 73 -8.93 30.86 3.51
N PRO A 74 -8.83 30.65 4.83
CA PRO A 74 -9.43 29.49 5.47
C PRO A 74 -10.94 29.45 5.20
N VAL A 75 -11.44 28.28 4.78
CA VAL A 75 -12.86 28.03 4.54
C VAL A 75 -13.32 26.87 5.40
N THR A 76 -14.36 27.07 6.19
CA THR A 76 -14.98 25.99 6.96
C THR A 76 -16.13 25.39 6.14
N LEU A 77 -16.07 24.08 5.91
CA LEU A 77 -17.13 23.31 5.27
C LEU A 77 -17.75 22.34 6.28
N LYS A 78 -19.06 22.15 6.15
CA LYS A 78 -19.81 21.12 6.88
C LYS A 78 -20.70 20.38 5.92
N ALA A 79 -20.37 19.12 5.68
CA ALA A 79 -21.22 18.23 4.89
C ALA A 79 -22.24 17.55 5.81
N ASN A 80 -23.51 17.54 5.43
CA ASN A 80 -24.59 16.94 6.24
C ASN A 80 -24.96 15.52 5.79
N GLN A 81 -24.44 15.06 4.67
CA GLN A 81 -24.72 13.74 4.11
C GLN A 81 -23.48 13.21 3.38
N ILE A 82 -23.29 11.89 3.42
CA ILE A 82 -22.31 11.16 2.61
C ILE A 82 -22.70 11.33 1.13
N ASP A 83 -21.77 11.85 0.33
CA ASP A 83 -22.00 12.22 -1.06
C ASP A 83 -20.66 12.51 -1.76
N GLN A 84 -20.70 12.65 -3.08
CA GLN A 84 -19.55 13.05 -3.90
C GLN A 84 -19.84 14.35 -4.65
N TYR A 85 -18.83 15.22 -4.74
CA TYR A 85 -18.90 16.50 -5.42
C TYR A 85 -17.63 16.73 -6.24
N LYS A 86 -17.73 17.67 -7.19
CA LYS A 86 -16.61 18.18 -7.96
C LYS A 86 -16.37 19.64 -7.58
N LEU A 87 -15.11 20.02 -7.41
CA LEU A 87 -14.68 21.39 -7.16
C LEU A 87 -13.75 21.84 -8.30
N GLN A 88 -14.25 22.73 -9.15
CA GLN A 88 -13.45 23.29 -10.24
C GLN A 88 -12.77 24.58 -9.82
N LEU A 89 -11.46 24.52 -9.58
CA LEU A 89 -10.66 25.65 -9.11
C LEU A 89 -10.08 26.45 -10.26
N LYS A 90 -10.12 27.78 -10.12
CA LYS A 90 -9.49 28.75 -11.00
C LYS A 90 -8.65 29.72 -10.19
N LEU A 91 -7.40 29.93 -10.60
CA LEU A 91 -6.57 31.02 -10.08
C LEU A 91 -7.18 32.36 -10.49
N PHE A 92 -7.34 33.24 -9.50
CA PHE A 92 -7.93 34.57 -9.67
C PHE A 92 -9.31 34.56 -10.38
N GLY A 93 -10.04 33.43 -10.31
CA GLY A 93 -11.33 33.22 -10.97
C GLY A 93 -11.30 33.01 -12.48
N ILE A 94 -10.13 33.02 -13.14
CA ILE A 94 -10.02 33.05 -14.61
C ILE A 94 -9.18 31.90 -15.15
N ILE A 95 -8.02 31.63 -14.55
CA ILE A 95 -7.07 30.64 -15.07
C ILE A 95 -7.41 29.28 -14.46
N PRO A 96 -7.79 28.26 -15.24
CA PRO A 96 -8.02 26.92 -14.72
C PRO A 96 -6.82 26.46 -13.90
N LEU A 97 -7.05 25.93 -12.70
CA LEU A 97 -6.02 25.37 -11.85
C LEU A 97 -6.14 23.86 -11.83
N LYS A 98 -7.22 23.35 -11.23
CA LYS A 98 -7.40 21.94 -10.93
C LYS A 98 -8.88 21.61 -10.76
N GLU A 99 -9.30 20.44 -11.20
CA GLU A 99 -10.57 19.85 -10.79
C GLU A 99 -10.28 18.89 -9.64
N VAL A 100 -11.04 19.04 -8.55
CA VAL A 100 -10.82 18.31 -7.29
C VAL A 100 -12.06 17.49 -6.97
N ASP A 101 -11.87 16.21 -6.69
CA ASP A 101 -12.90 15.34 -6.16
C ASP A 101 -13.13 15.63 -4.69
N VAL A 102 -14.37 15.83 -4.28
CA VAL A 102 -14.71 16.03 -2.86
C VAL A 102 -15.61 14.90 -2.41
N GLU A 103 -15.11 14.06 -1.50
CA GLU A 103 -15.81 12.88 -1.02
C GLU A 103 -16.20 13.06 0.45
N VAL A 104 -17.48 12.90 0.76
CA VAL A 104 -17.94 12.97 2.14
C VAL A 104 -18.03 11.56 2.70
N ILE A 105 -17.24 11.27 3.73
CA ILE A 105 -17.14 9.96 4.39
C ILE A 105 -17.76 9.98 5.80
N GLN A 106 -17.93 8.80 6.39
CA GLN A 106 -18.27 8.69 7.80
C GLN A 106 -17.12 9.19 8.69
N ASP A 107 -17.43 9.59 9.92
CA ASP A 107 -16.37 9.80 10.91
C ASP A 107 -15.86 8.43 11.36
N ILE A 108 -14.67 8.08 10.89
CA ILE A 108 -14.03 6.81 11.16
C ILE A 108 -13.08 6.99 12.33
N GLN A 109 -13.12 6.05 13.27
CA GLN A 109 -12.13 5.89 14.32
C GLN A 109 -11.39 4.57 14.14
N LEU A 110 -10.10 4.58 14.46
CA LEU A 110 -9.21 3.45 14.27
C LEU A 110 -8.37 3.26 15.53
N LYS A 111 -8.21 2.01 15.96
CA LYS A 111 -7.28 1.66 17.02
C LYS A 111 -5.87 1.53 16.44
N PRO A 112 -4.92 2.44 16.74
CA PRO A 112 -3.56 2.29 16.26
C PRO A 112 -2.88 1.12 16.98
N SER A 113 -2.15 0.30 16.24
CA SER A 113 -1.56 -0.94 16.77
C SER A 113 -0.04 -0.84 16.94
N GLY A 114 0.71 -0.78 15.84
CA GLY A 114 2.18 -0.74 15.89
C GLY A 114 2.83 -2.06 16.36
N ILE A 115 2.05 -3.14 16.48
CA ILE A 115 2.57 -4.47 16.85
C ILE A 115 3.24 -5.13 15.62
N PRO A 116 4.38 -5.79 15.81
CA PRO A 116 4.97 -6.64 14.79
C PRO A 116 4.06 -7.83 14.50
N ILE A 117 4.01 -8.22 13.23
CA ILE A 117 3.18 -9.32 12.73
C ILE A 117 4.01 -10.23 11.82
N GLY A 118 3.80 -11.53 11.96
CA GLY A 118 4.23 -12.54 11.00
C GLY A 118 3.23 -12.61 9.86
N ILE A 119 3.73 -12.65 8.63
CA ILE A 119 2.91 -12.65 7.43
C ILE A 119 3.21 -13.92 6.66
N TYR A 120 2.17 -14.66 6.31
CA TYR A 120 2.25 -15.75 5.33
C TYR A 120 1.21 -15.51 4.24
N VAL A 121 1.65 -15.45 2.99
CA VAL A 121 0.75 -15.31 1.83
C VAL A 121 1.01 -16.41 0.83
N LYS A 122 -0.06 -17.03 0.33
CA LYS A 122 -0.05 -18.01 -0.76
C LYS A 122 -0.56 -17.33 -2.02
N THR A 123 0.16 -17.52 -3.12
CA THR A 123 -0.20 -16.93 -4.41
C THR A 123 -1.33 -17.71 -5.10
N GLN A 124 -2.07 -17.04 -5.98
CA GLN A 124 -2.97 -17.72 -6.91
C GLN A 124 -2.15 -18.44 -8.00
N GLY A 125 -2.03 -19.75 -7.87
CA GLY A 125 -1.14 -20.56 -8.71
C GLY A 125 0.33 -20.32 -8.39
N VAL A 126 1.20 -20.65 -9.34
CA VAL A 126 2.67 -20.62 -9.16
C VAL A 126 3.30 -19.54 -10.03
N LEU A 127 3.90 -18.52 -9.41
CA LEU A 127 4.55 -17.39 -10.07
C LEU A 127 5.90 -17.78 -10.67
N VAL A 128 6.14 -17.43 -11.94
CA VAL A 128 7.43 -17.54 -12.62
C VAL A 128 8.26 -16.30 -12.31
N VAL A 129 9.35 -16.47 -11.55
CA VAL A 129 10.26 -15.39 -11.14
C VAL A 129 11.54 -15.33 -11.99
N GLY A 130 11.83 -16.39 -12.74
CA GLY A 130 13.02 -16.45 -13.58
C GLY A 130 12.95 -17.55 -14.63
N ILE A 131 13.72 -17.38 -15.70
CA ILE A 131 13.84 -18.33 -16.81
C ILE A 131 15.31 -18.44 -17.18
N GLY A 132 15.79 -19.66 -17.41
CA GLY A 132 17.22 -19.91 -17.47
C GLY A 132 17.55 -21.33 -17.91
N GLU A 133 18.80 -21.50 -18.30
CA GLU A 133 19.28 -22.72 -18.93
C GLU A 133 19.81 -23.69 -17.87
N PHE A 134 19.73 -24.99 -18.17
CA PHE A 134 20.34 -26.06 -17.37
C PHE A 134 21.02 -27.09 -18.27
N GLU A 135 21.94 -27.87 -17.71
CA GLU A 135 22.62 -28.95 -18.43
C GLU A 135 21.69 -30.16 -18.59
N GLY A 136 21.37 -30.49 -19.84
CA GLY A 136 20.58 -31.65 -20.21
C GLY A 136 21.36 -32.96 -20.04
N GLU A 137 20.69 -34.10 -20.25
CA GLU A 137 21.26 -35.45 -20.10
C GLU A 137 22.60 -35.65 -20.85
N GLY A 138 22.74 -35.08 -22.05
CA GLY A 138 23.95 -35.15 -22.87
C GLY A 138 24.95 -34.01 -22.65
N GLY A 139 24.75 -33.17 -21.62
CA GLY A 139 25.59 -31.99 -21.34
C GLY A 139 25.29 -30.77 -22.21
N GLN A 140 24.26 -30.81 -23.05
CA GLN A 140 23.80 -29.64 -23.81
C GLN A 140 23.12 -28.60 -22.89
N SER A 141 23.26 -27.32 -23.20
CA SER A 141 22.46 -26.27 -22.54
C SER A 141 21.04 -26.30 -23.09
N VAL A 142 20.05 -26.49 -22.21
CA VAL A 142 18.62 -26.59 -22.56
C VAL A 142 17.78 -25.62 -21.72
N ASN A 143 16.71 -25.13 -22.32
CA ASN A 143 15.75 -24.25 -21.65
C ASN A 143 14.37 -24.37 -22.32
N PRO A 144 13.57 -25.38 -21.92
CA PRO A 144 12.25 -25.60 -22.47
C PRO A 144 11.28 -24.43 -22.26
N GLY A 145 11.50 -23.61 -21.22
CA GLY A 145 10.64 -22.49 -20.85
C GLY A 145 10.91 -21.18 -21.61
N LYS A 146 12.06 -21.03 -22.29
CA LYS A 146 12.58 -19.75 -22.84
C LYS A 146 11.62 -18.97 -23.74
N HIS A 147 10.79 -19.67 -24.50
CA HIS A 147 9.85 -19.07 -25.46
C HIS A 147 8.39 -19.34 -25.11
N VAL A 148 8.15 -19.88 -23.91
CA VAL A 148 6.83 -20.29 -23.44
C VAL A 148 6.39 -19.39 -22.30
N PHE A 149 7.22 -19.28 -21.26
CA PHE A 149 6.94 -18.49 -20.08
C PHE A 149 7.59 -17.11 -20.15
N GLN A 150 7.09 -16.20 -19.31
CA GLN A 150 7.66 -14.89 -19.03
C GLN A 150 7.73 -14.69 -17.52
N VAL A 151 8.67 -13.88 -17.07
CA VAL A 151 8.73 -13.45 -15.67
C VAL A 151 7.44 -12.67 -15.35
N GLY A 152 6.76 -13.02 -14.27
CA GLY A 152 5.44 -12.49 -13.92
C GLY A 152 4.25 -13.37 -14.32
N ASP A 153 4.48 -14.46 -15.05
CA ASP A 153 3.44 -15.44 -15.38
C ASP A 153 3.01 -16.21 -14.12
N TYR A 154 1.70 -16.41 -13.94
CA TYR A 154 1.16 -17.37 -12.97
C TYR A 154 0.72 -18.65 -13.68
N ILE A 155 1.33 -19.77 -13.33
CA ILE A 155 0.91 -21.10 -13.79
C ILE A 155 -0.26 -21.55 -12.90
N LEU A 156 -1.43 -21.70 -13.50
CA LEU A 156 -2.67 -22.05 -12.80
C LEU A 156 -3.00 -23.54 -12.92
N GLU A 157 -2.75 -24.13 -14.10
CA GLU A 157 -3.08 -25.54 -14.38
C GLU A 157 -2.02 -26.20 -15.27
N ILE A 158 -1.90 -27.52 -15.16
CA ILE A 158 -1.18 -28.38 -16.10
C ILE A 158 -2.12 -29.50 -16.54
N ASN A 159 -2.36 -29.63 -17.85
CA ASN A 159 -3.26 -30.62 -18.44
C ASN A 159 -4.65 -30.63 -17.78
N ASP A 160 -5.24 -29.44 -17.63
CA ASP A 160 -6.55 -29.21 -17.01
C ASP A 160 -6.65 -29.51 -15.50
N ASP A 161 -5.53 -29.87 -14.84
CA ASP A 161 -5.47 -30.00 -13.39
C ASP A 161 -4.88 -28.74 -12.74
N GLU A 162 -5.53 -28.21 -11.71
CA GLU A 162 -5.04 -27.07 -10.93
C GLU A 162 -3.67 -27.38 -10.29
N VAL A 163 -2.85 -26.33 -10.22
CA VAL A 163 -1.55 -26.33 -9.56
C VAL A 163 -1.51 -25.21 -8.55
N GLU A 164 -1.48 -25.54 -7.26
CA GLU A 164 -1.51 -24.55 -6.19
C GLU A 164 -0.18 -24.37 -5.48
N SER A 165 0.79 -25.23 -5.74
CA SER A 165 2.10 -25.18 -5.07
C SER A 165 3.24 -25.52 -6.02
N LYS A 166 4.43 -25.01 -5.68
CA LYS A 166 5.68 -25.36 -6.37
C LYS A 166 5.92 -26.86 -6.35
N LYS A 167 5.50 -27.54 -5.27
CA LYS A 167 5.67 -28.98 -5.11
C LYS A 167 4.80 -29.73 -6.12
N GLU A 168 3.53 -29.37 -6.23
CA GLU A 168 2.61 -29.94 -7.23
C GLU A 168 3.10 -29.68 -8.66
N LEU A 169 3.59 -28.47 -8.95
CA LEU A 169 4.17 -28.13 -10.24
C LEU A 169 5.34 -29.07 -10.60
N ILE A 170 6.29 -29.24 -9.67
CA ILE A 170 7.47 -30.10 -9.85
C ILE A 170 7.04 -31.56 -10.04
N GLU A 171 6.08 -32.04 -9.24
CA GLU A 171 5.56 -33.40 -9.34
C GLU A 171 4.89 -33.65 -10.70
N LYS A 172 4.01 -32.76 -11.16
CA LYS A 172 3.36 -32.88 -12.48
C LYS A 172 4.37 -32.87 -13.63
N ILE A 173 5.40 -32.01 -13.56
CA ILE A 173 6.49 -31.99 -14.56
C ILE A 173 7.26 -33.31 -14.52
N LYS A 174 7.59 -33.83 -13.33
CA LYS A 174 8.32 -35.08 -13.16
C LYS A 174 7.54 -36.29 -13.72
N TYR A 175 6.24 -36.36 -13.47
CA TYR A 175 5.36 -37.45 -13.94
C TYR A 175 4.94 -37.32 -15.40
N SER A 176 5.33 -36.24 -16.10
CA SER A 176 5.09 -36.10 -17.53
C SER A 176 5.86 -37.12 -18.39
N GLU A 177 6.94 -37.71 -17.85
CA GLU A 177 7.85 -38.61 -18.59
C GLU A 177 8.33 -37.99 -19.92
N GLY A 178 8.48 -36.67 -19.98
CA GLY A 178 8.93 -35.94 -21.17
C GLY A 178 7.87 -35.81 -22.26
N GLN A 179 6.59 -36.05 -21.92
CA GLN A 179 5.47 -35.71 -22.78
C GLN A 179 5.25 -34.20 -22.82
N GLU A 180 4.63 -33.74 -23.90
CA GLU A 180 4.22 -32.34 -24.02
C GLU A 180 3.10 -32.07 -23.01
N LEU A 181 3.27 -30.99 -22.25
CA LEU A 181 2.31 -30.51 -21.26
C LEU A 181 1.61 -29.25 -21.78
N VAL A 182 0.33 -29.12 -21.46
CA VAL A 182 -0.45 -27.89 -21.67
C VAL A 182 -0.51 -27.15 -20.34
N PHE A 183 0.02 -25.94 -20.29
CA PHE A 183 0.00 -25.07 -19.12
C PHE A 183 -1.04 -23.96 -19.34
N LYS A 184 -1.96 -23.80 -18.39
CA LYS A 184 -2.80 -22.59 -18.33
C LYS A 184 -2.06 -21.54 -17.53
N VAL A 185 -1.77 -20.41 -18.18
CA VAL A 185 -0.95 -19.33 -17.63
C VAL A 185 -1.72 -18.03 -17.64
N GLN A 186 -1.69 -17.31 -16.53
CA GLN A 186 -2.13 -15.93 -16.45
C GLN A 186 -0.93 -15.00 -16.65
N ARG A 187 -1.00 -14.17 -17.70
CA ARG A 187 0.01 -13.16 -18.06
C ARG A 187 -0.64 -11.78 -18.04
N GLY A 188 -0.44 -11.05 -16.94
CA GLY A 188 -1.25 -9.86 -16.66
C GLY A 188 -2.73 -10.23 -16.57
N ASP A 189 -3.57 -9.59 -17.39
CA ASP A 189 -5.02 -9.86 -17.43
C ASP A 189 -5.41 -10.96 -18.44
N MET A 190 -4.44 -11.54 -19.15
CA MET A 190 -4.70 -12.55 -20.19
C MET A 190 -4.51 -13.96 -19.65
N LEU A 191 -5.49 -14.83 -19.90
CA LEU A 191 -5.37 -16.28 -19.74
C LEU A 191 -4.96 -16.93 -21.06
N LEU A 192 -3.90 -17.74 -21.03
CA LEU A 192 -3.28 -18.35 -22.19
C LEU A 192 -3.01 -19.83 -21.93
N ASP A 193 -3.31 -20.68 -22.91
CA ASP A 193 -2.83 -22.06 -22.91
C ASP A 193 -1.52 -22.13 -23.72
N VAL A 194 -0.45 -22.58 -23.08
CA VAL A 194 0.86 -22.74 -23.71
C VAL A 194 1.33 -24.17 -23.63
N LYS A 195 2.03 -24.63 -24.66
CA LYS A 195 2.54 -26.00 -24.73
C LYS A 195 4.04 -26.01 -24.55
N ALA A 196 4.53 -26.91 -23.72
CA ALA A 196 5.95 -27.09 -23.56
C ALA A 196 6.29 -28.54 -23.17
N ARG A 197 7.45 -29.01 -23.61
CA ARG A 197 7.94 -30.35 -23.31
C ARG A 197 9.10 -30.26 -22.31
N PRO A 198 8.99 -30.88 -21.12
CA PRO A 198 10.11 -30.93 -20.17
C PRO A 198 11.30 -31.72 -20.73
N GLU A 199 12.51 -31.32 -20.33
CA GLU A 199 13.75 -32.01 -20.71
C GLU A 199 14.49 -32.55 -19.48
N LEU A 200 15.19 -33.68 -19.64
CA LEU A 200 15.97 -34.31 -18.58
C LEU A 200 17.24 -33.50 -18.30
N ASN A 201 17.53 -33.25 -17.03
CA ASN A 201 18.86 -32.84 -16.59
C ASN A 201 19.81 -34.06 -16.44
N GLN A 202 21.07 -33.80 -16.09
CA GLN A 202 22.07 -34.86 -15.82
C GLN A 202 21.71 -35.82 -14.67
N ASN A 203 20.79 -35.43 -13.79
CA ASN A 203 20.33 -36.27 -12.68
C ASN A 203 19.12 -37.15 -13.06
N GLY A 204 18.66 -37.10 -14.31
CA GLY A 204 17.48 -37.85 -14.75
C GLY A 204 16.15 -37.21 -14.31
N GLU A 205 16.15 -35.92 -14.00
CA GLU A 205 14.96 -35.17 -13.59
C GLU A 205 14.45 -34.29 -14.74
N TYR A 206 13.14 -34.35 -15.02
CA TYR A 206 12.50 -33.45 -15.97
C TYR A 206 12.42 -32.03 -15.41
N LYS A 207 12.90 -31.05 -16.18
CA LYS A 207 12.89 -29.63 -15.83
C LYS A 207 12.38 -28.78 -16.98
N MET A 208 11.82 -27.63 -16.61
CA MET A 208 11.32 -26.61 -17.53
C MET A 208 12.26 -25.42 -17.71
N GLY A 209 13.33 -25.30 -16.91
CA GLY A 209 14.21 -24.14 -16.95
C GLY A 209 13.55 -22.85 -16.42
N ILE A 210 12.65 -23.00 -15.43
CA ILE A 210 11.96 -21.89 -14.78
C ILE A 210 12.21 -21.91 -13.27
N TRP A 211 12.28 -20.72 -12.69
CA TRP A 211 12.35 -20.47 -11.26
C TRP A 211 10.98 -20.00 -10.83
N VAL A 212 10.45 -20.59 -9.77
CA VAL A 212 9.07 -20.37 -9.37
C VAL A 212 8.94 -20.06 -7.89
N ARG A 213 7.85 -19.38 -7.55
CA ARG A 213 7.45 -19.02 -6.19
C ARG A 213 5.95 -19.21 -6.04
N ASP A 214 5.52 -19.74 -4.90
CA ASP A 214 4.12 -20.03 -4.58
C ASP A 214 3.64 -19.37 -3.28
N ASN A 215 4.56 -18.73 -2.56
CA ASN A 215 4.27 -18.01 -1.33
C ASN A 215 5.28 -16.88 -1.06
N ALA A 216 4.89 -15.98 -0.16
CA ALA A 216 5.77 -15.01 0.48
C ALA A 216 5.58 -15.04 2.00
N GLN A 217 6.66 -14.72 2.70
CA GLN A 217 6.72 -14.67 4.15
C GLN A 217 7.53 -13.46 4.58
N GLY A 218 7.21 -12.91 5.75
CA GLY A 218 7.98 -11.80 6.29
C GLY A 218 7.45 -11.27 7.60
N VAL A 219 8.17 -10.30 8.14
CA VAL A 219 7.79 -9.53 9.31
C VAL A 219 7.31 -8.16 8.84
N GLY A 220 6.14 -7.76 9.33
CA GLY A 220 5.57 -6.44 9.12
C GLY A 220 5.13 -5.80 10.43
N THR A 221 4.51 -4.64 10.33
CA THR A 221 3.81 -4.00 11.46
C THR A 221 2.33 -3.82 11.11
N MET A 222 1.46 -4.19 12.05
CA MET A 222 0.04 -3.87 11.95
C MET A 222 -0.15 -2.38 12.23
N THR A 223 -0.84 -1.68 11.33
CA THR A 223 -1.09 -0.24 11.47
C THR A 223 -2.28 0.00 12.37
N TYR A 224 -3.44 -0.54 12.03
CA TYR A 224 -4.67 -0.28 12.76
C TYR A 224 -5.59 -1.49 12.79
N ILE A 225 -6.54 -1.44 13.71
CA ILE A 225 -7.75 -2.26 13.72
C ILE A 225 -8.94 -1.30 13.75
N ASP A 226 -9.97 -1.57 12.93
CA ASP A 226 -11.21 -0.81 12.91
C ASP A 226 -12.26 -1.36 13.89
N GLU A 227 -13.40 -0.68 14.01
CA GLU A 227 -14.50 -1.07 14.93
C GLU A 227 -15.15 -2.42 14.58
N ASN A 228 -14.90 -2.96 13.38
CA ASN A 228 -15.43 -4.24 12.93
C ASN A 228 -14.42 -5.39 13.10
N GLY A 229 -13.23 -5.11 13.66
CA GLY A 229 -12.14 -6.07 13.79
C GLY A 229 -11.35 -6.30 12.50
N CYS A 230 -11.50 -5.44 11.50
CA CYS A 230 -10.68 -5.48 10.29
C CYS A 230 -9.36 -4.74 10.54
N PHE A 231 -8.26 -5.26 10.00
CA PHE A 231 -6.94 -4.65 10.15
C PHE A 231 -6.40 -4.09 8.83
N GLY A 232 -5.53 -3.10 8.95
CA GLY A 232 -4.62 -2.66 7.89
C GLY A 232 -3.17 -2.74 8.35
N ALA A 233 -2.26 -3.16 7.47
CA ALA A 233 -0.84 -3.31 7.78
C ALA A 233 0.09 -2.93 6.62
N LEU A 234 1.38 -2.75 6.94
CA LEU A 234 2.49 -2.33 6.05
C LEU A 234 2.37 -0.92 5.44
N GLY A 235 1.24 -0.55 4.87
CA GLY A 235 1.12 0.67 4.06
C GLY A 235 1.75 0.55 2.66
N HIS A 236 2.07 -0.67 2.23
CA HIS A 236 2.40 -1.03 0.86
C HIS A 236 2.05 -2.50 0.59
N GLY A 237 1.95 -2.86 -0.69
CA GLY A 237 1.73 -4.24 -1.09
C GLY A 237 2.94 -5.15 -0.90
N ILE A 238 2.66 -6.44 -0.71
CA ILE A 238 3.67 -7.50 -0.78
C ILE A 238 3.99 -7.72 -2.25
N ASN A 239 5.17 -7.24 -2.63
CA ASN A 239 5.72 -7.43 -3.96
C ASN A 239 6.72 -8.58 -3.94
N ASP A 240 6.81 -9.28 -5.06
CA ASP A 240 7.88 -10.24 -5.26
C ASP A 240 9.23 -9.54 -5.40
N VAL A 241 10.24 -10.04 -4.68
CA VAL A 241 11.58 -9.41 -4.62
C VAL A 241 12.30 -9.44 -5.97
N ASP A 242 12.08 -10.46 -6.79
CA ASP A 242 12.80 -10.64 -8.05
C ASP A 242 12.13 -9.87 -9.20
N THR A 243 10.80 -9.80 -9.19
CA THR A 243 10.00 -9.20 -10.26
C THR A 243 9.44 -7.82 -9.94
N SER A 244 9.48 -7.39 -8.67
CA SER A 244 8.82 -6.19 -8.15
C SER A 244 7.31 -6.12 -8.42
N THR A 245 6.69 -7.25 -8.75
CA THR A 245 5.26 -7.35 -9.08
C THR A 245 4.45 -7.59 -7.82
N LEU A 246 3.30 -6.92 -7.71
CA LEU A 246 2.35 -7.15 -6.61
C LEU A 246 1.86 -8.59 -6.67
N MET A 247 2.03 -9.34 -5.57
CA MET A 247 1.62 -10.74 -5.53
C MET A 247 0.09 -10.88 -5.51
N THR A 248 -0.44 -11.72 -6.38
CA THR A 248 -1.87 -12.06 -6.40
C THR A 248 -2.17 -13.04 -5.28
N LEU A 249 -2.96 -12.60 -4.31
CA LEU A 249 -3.30 -13.36 -3.12
C LEU A 249 -4.39 -14.40 -3.43
N LYS A 250 -4.16 -15.67 -3.04
CA LYS A 250 -5.23 -16.69 -2.96
C LYS A 250 -5.72 -16.85 -1.52
N ALA A 251 -4.78 -16.89 -0.58
CA ALA A 251 -5.04 -16.92 0.84
C ALA A 251 -3.84 -16.31 1.57
N GLY A 252 -4.06 -15.66 2.70
CA GLY A 252 -3.00 -15.27 3.59
C GLY A 252 -3.44 -15.33 5.03
N THR A 253 -2.47 -15.49 5.92
CA THR A 253 -2.71 -15.63 7.35
C THR A 253 -1.73 -14.75 8.09
N LEU A 254 -2.27 -14.06 9.08
CA LEU A 254 -1.52 -13.23 10.00
C LEU A 254 -1.14 -14.05 11.22
N TYR A 255 0.12 -13.97 11.63
CA TYR A 255 0.65 -14.70 12.77
C TYR A 255 1.25 -13.74 13.79
N HIS A 256 1.26 -14.18 15.04
CA HIS A 256 2.09 -13.57 16.07
C HIS A 256 3.57 -13.73 15.71
N THR A 257 4.38 -12.70 16.00
CA THR A 257 5.82 -12.75 15.83
C THR A 257 6.55 -12.15 17.01
N GLU A 258 7.63 -12.80 17.42
CA GLU A 258 8.53 -12.29 18.45
C GLU A 258 9.76 -11.66 17.82
N ILE A 259 10.07 -10.41 18.18
CA ILE A 259 11.30 -9.76 17.71
C ILE A 259 12.48 -10.27 18.54
N ILE A 260 13.33 -11.07 17.91
CA ILE A 260 14.51 -11.71 18.53
C ILE A 260 15.80 -10.95 18.28
N GLY A 261 15.81 -10.00 17.34
CA GLY A 261 17.01 -9.26 16.96
C GLY A 261 16.70 -7.98 16.21
N ILE A 262 17.65 -7.05 16.27
CA ILE A 262 17.61 -5.78 15.55
C ILE A 262 18.98 -5.57 14.93
N THR A 263 19.04 -5.58 13.59
CA THR A 263 20.19 -5.10 12.84
C THR A 263 20.06 -3.60 12.68
N ARG A 264 21.00 -2.86 13.25
CA ARG A 264 21.04 -1.39 13.14
C ARG A 264 21.25 -0.95 11.69
N GLY A 265 20.42 -0.01 11.22
CA GLY A 265 20.56 0.62 9.91
C GLY A 265 21.68 1.66 9.85
N ALA A 266 22.28 1.77 8.67
CA ALA A 266 23.32 2.75 8.35
C ALA A 266 23.12 3.31 6.93
N SER A 267 23.79 4.42 6.63
CA SER A 267 23.77 4.98 5.28
C SER A 267 24.24 3.95 4.25
N GLY A 268 23.41 3.67 3.25
CA GLY A 268 23.65 2.67 2.22
C GLY A 268 23.24 1.24 2.60
N SER A 269 22.89 0.97 3.86
CA SER A 269 22.48 -0.35 4.35
C SER A 269 21.29 -0.22 5.28
N PRO A 270 20.06 -0.49 4.80
CA PRO A 270 18.89 -0.58 5.66
C PRO A 270 19.14 -1.56 6.81
N GLY A 271 18.67 -1.22 8.00
CA GLY A 271 18.61 -2.17 9.11
C GLY A 271 17.39 -3.05 9.00
N GLU A 272 17.22 -3.98 9.93
CA GLU A 272 16.13 -4.96 9.92
C GLU A 272 15.71 -5.36 11.34
N LEU A 273 14.42 -5.55 11.55
CA LEU A 273 13.86 -6.28 12.69
C LEU A 273 13.81 -7.77 12.34
N THR A 274 14.57 -8.57 13.07
CA THR A 274 14.53 -10.04 12.92
C THR A 274 13.46 -10.59 13.84
N GLY A 275 12.37 -11.06 13.24
CA GLY A 275 11.30 -11.77 13.93
C GLY A 275 11.44 -13.28 13.83
N TYR A 276 10.94 -13.97 14.84
CA TYR A 276 10.67 -15.40 14.82
C TYR A 276 9.16 -15.61 14.69
N ILE A 277 8.75 -16.50 13.78
CA ILE A 277 7.34 -16.77 13.47
C ILE A 277 7.13 -18.29 13.55
N GLU A 278 6.23 -18.71 14.42
CA GLU A 278 5.77 -20.10 14.47
C GLU A 278 4.46 -20.23 13.69
N TYR A 279 4.51 -20.96 12.57
CA TYR A 279 3.36 -21.16 11.69
C TYR A 279 2.49 -22.31 12.18
N ASP A 280 1.85 -22.12 13.32
CA ASP A 280 0.85 -23.03 13.87
C ASP A 280 -0.47 -22.30 14.17
N ASP A 281 -1.54 -23.08 14.32
CA ASP A 281 -2.90 -22.56 14.51
C ASP A 281 -3.06 -21.74 15.81
N SER A 282 -2.21 -21.96 16.82
CA SER A 282 -2.28 -21.23 18.08
C SER A 282 -1.68 -19.82 18.02
N ASN A 283 -0.86 -19.56 17.00
CA ASN A 283 -0.22 -18.28 16.75
C ASN A 283 -0.97 -17.43 15.68
N VAL A 284 -2.09 -17.91 15.14
CA VAL A 284 -2.89 -17.16 14.17
C VAL A 284 -3.53 -15.95 14.84
N MET A 285 -3.42 -14.78 14.19
CA MET A 285 -4.02 -13.52 14.62
C MET A 285 -5.19 -13.08 13.72
N GLY A 286 -5.33 -13.67 12.53
CA GLY A 286 -6.35 -13.31 11.56
C GLY A 286 -6.04 -13.80 10.16
N ASP A 287 -6.96 -13.51 9.24
CA ASP A 287 -6.85 -13.84 7.83
C ASP A 287 -6.54 -12.57 7.02
N ILE A 288 -5.61 -12.69 6.08
CA ILE A 288 -5.32 -11.64 5.09
C ILE A 288 -6.25 -11.90 3.90
N THR A 289 -7.13 -10.94 3.61
CA THR A 289 -8.10 -11.03 2.51
C THR A 289 -7.60 -10.32 1.26
N ASP A 290 -6.78 -9.27 1.43
CA ASP A 290 -6.38 -8.41 0.33
C ASP A 290 -4.91 -8.00 0.41
N ASN A 291 -4.24 -8.01 -0.75
CA ASN A 291 -2.90 -7.46 -0.94
C ASN A 291 -2.97 -6.41 -2.05
N THR A 292 -2.84 -5.13 -1.70
CA THR A 292 -2.98 -4.02 -2.64
C THR A 292 -1.71 -3.16 -2.64
N ALA A 293 -1.60 -2.22 -3.57
CA ALA A 293 -0.50 -1.25 -3.54
C ALA A 293 -0.43 -0.42 -2.23
N ARG A 294 -1.55 -0.32 -1.50
CA ARG A 294 -1.72 0.53 -0.30
C ARG A 294 -1.47 -0.19 1.03
N GLY A 295 -1.27 -1.51 1.00
CA GLY A 295 -1.17 -2.32 2.21
C GLY A 295 -1.76 -3.70 2.04
N ILE A 296 -1.67 -4.48 3.12
CA ILE A 296 -2.44 -5.72 3.28
C ILE A 296 -3.57 -5.48 4.27
N PHE A 297 -4.70 -6.13 4.00
CA PHE A 297 -5.93 -5.97 4.77
C PHE A 297 -6.56 -7.32 5.04
N GLY A 298 -7.39 -7.36 6.07
CA GLY A 298 -8.00 -8.60 6.50
C GLY A 298 -8.79 -8.46 7.78
N VAL A 299 -9.11 -9.60 8.39
CA VAL A 299 -9.96 -9.68 9.58
C VAL A 299 -9.19 -10.36 10.70
N CYS A 300 -9.16 -9.72 11.86
CA CYS A 300 -8.58 -10.29 13.08
C CYS A 300 -9.49 -11.37 13.67
N ILE A 301 -8.89 -12.31 14.40
CA ILE A 301 -9.65 -13.15 15.32
C ILE A 301 -10.23 -12.29 16.46
N PRO A 302 -11.37 -12.67 17.07
CA PRO A 302 -12.03 -11.87 18.10
C PRO A 302 -11.11 -11.45 19.25
N GLU A 303 -10.21 -12.34 19.67
CA GLU A 303 -9.27 -12.08 20.77
C GLU A 303 -8.31 -10.92 20.49
N ILE A 304 -7.95 -10.70 19.22
CA ILE A 304 -7.08 -9.61 18.79
C ILE A 304 -7.91 -8.33 18.53
N ALA A 305 -9.12 -8.49 18.00
CA ALA A 305 -10.03 -7.37 17.74
C ALA A 305 -10.52 -6.71 19.04
N ASP A 306 -10.82 -7.51 20.06
CA ASP A 306 -11.37 -7.07 21.36
C ASP A 306 -10.28 -6.65 22.37
N ASP A 307 -9.01 -6.60 21.95
CA ASP A 307 -7.94 -6.10 22.82
C ASP A 307 -8.18 -4.61 23.14
N ASP A 308 -8.25 -4.23 24.42
CA ASP A 308 -8.47 -2.84 24.85
C ASP A 308 -7.16 -2.07 25.13
N THR A 309 -6.01 -2.59 24.71
CA THR A 309 -4.69 -1.97 25.02
C THR A 309 -4.54 -0.53 24.50
N TYR A 310 -5.27 -0.16 23.45
CA TYR A 310 -5.23 1.19 22.86
C TYR A 310 -6.62 1.75 22.62
N ASP A 311 -6.78 3.04 22.91
CA ASP A 311 -7.99 3.79 22.58
C ASP A 311 -8.10 4.05 21.08
N TYR A 312 -9.34 4.16 20.61
CA TYR A 312 -9.65 4.59 19.25
C TYR A 312 -9.19 6.04 19.04
N LEU A 313 -8.47 6.27 17.94
CA LEU A 313 -8.12 7.61 17.48
C LEU A 313 -8.96 8.00 16.26
N PRO A 314 -9.38 9.27 16.16
CA PRO A 314 -10.03 9.76 14.95
C PRO A 314 -9.08 9.71 13.75
N LEU A 315 -9.64 9.41 12.59
CA LEU A 315 -8.95 9.53 11.31
C LEU A 315 -8.49 10.97 11.07
N GLY A 316 -7.22 11.17 10.72
CA GLY A 316 -6.67 12.44 10.26
C GLY A 316 -6.55 12.47 8.74
N LEU A 317 -7.24 13.41 8.11
CA LEU A 317 -7.26 13.54 6.65
C LEU A 317 -6.03 14.29 6.13
N LYS A 318 -5.61 14.05 4.89
CA LYS A 318 -4.32 14.59 4.39
C LYS A 318 -4.24 16.12 4.43
N GLN A 319 -5.36 16.83 4.26
CA GLN A 319 -5.41 18.29 4.36
C GLN A 319 -5.25 18.83 5.80
N GLU A 320 -5.36 17.98 6.81
CA GLU A 320 -5.20 18.34 8.22
C GLU A 320 -3.73 18.22 8.68
N ILE A 321 -2.92 17.45 7.93
CA ILE A 321 -1.53 17.13 8.25
C ILE A 321 -0.64 18.34 7.99
N LYS A 322 0.32 18.58 8.90
CA LYS A 322 1.27 19.70 8.84
C LYS A 322 2.70 19.21 8.98
N LYS A 323 3.62 19.94 8.37
CA LYS A 323 5.05 19.77 8.66
C LYS A 323 5.33 20.15 10.11
N GLY A 324 6.18 19.38 10.77
CA GLY A 324 6.54 19.58 12.17
C GLY A 324 6.45 18.30 13.01
N PRO A 325 6.34 18.44 14.35
CA PRO A 325 6.31 17.30 15.27
C PRO A 325 5.16 16.34 14.97
N ALA A 326 5.46 15.05 15.10
CA ALA A 326 4.53 13.95 15.03
C ALA A 326 5.10 12.78 15.85
N GLN A 327 4.37 11.68 15.93
CA GLN A 327 4.81 10.48 16.64
C GLN A 327 4.58 9.25 15.78
N ILE A 328 5.34 8.19 16.03
CA ILE A 328 5.06 6.86 15.52
C ILE A 328 4.85 5.86 16.65
N ILE A 329 4.01 4.86 16.43
CA ILE A 329 3.89 3.71 17.33
C ILE A 329 4.61 2.52 16.70
N CYS A 330 5.56 1.93 17.40
CA CYS A 330 6.16 0.67 16.98
C CYS A 330 6.64 -0.16 18.17
N SER A 331 6.81 -1.47 17.96
CA SER A 331 7.49 -2.34 18.92
C SER A 331 8.84 -2.81 18.42
N LEU A 332 9.79 -2.83 19.33
CA LEU A 332 11.13 -3.41 19.15
C LEU A 332 11.28 -4.74 19.92
N GLY A 333 10.17 -5.41 20.25
CA GLY A 333 10.13 -6.70 20.97
C GLY A 333 9.74 -6.62 22.45
N ASN A 334 9.77 -5.44 23.07
CA ASN A 334 9.44 -5.24 24.49
C ASN A 334 8.12 -4.48 24.68
N GLY A 335 7.12 -4.83 23.88
CA GLY A 335 5.87 -4.09 23.77
C GLY A 335 5.99 -2.86 22.87
N THR A 336 4.83 -2.34 22.49
CA THR A 336 4.65 -1.14 21.66
C THR A 336 4.94 0.13 22.44
N ARG A 337 5.59 1.09 21.77
CA ARG A 337 5.95 2.40 22.34
C ARG A 337 5.72 3.51 21.32
N VAL A 338 5.51 4.71 21.84
CA VAL A 338 5.43 5.94 21.06
C VAL A 338 6.83 6.54 20.94
N TYR A 339 7.22 6.94 19.74
CA TYR A 339 8.50 7.56 19.45
C TYR A 339 8.31 8.87 18.68
N ASP A 340 9.07 9.89 19.05
CA ASP A 340 9.00 11.19 18.41
C ASP A 340 9.62 11.20 17.00
N VAL A 341 8.89 11.79 16.06
CA VAL A 341 9.33 12.02 14.68
C VAL A 341 8.98 13.44 14.23
N GLU A 342 9.51 13.83 13.08
CA GLU A 342 9.17 15.09 12.42
C GLU A 342 8.70 14.83 10.99
N ILE A 343 7.52 15.33 10.64
CA ILE A 343 7.04 15.38 9.25
C ILE A 343 7.76 16.54 8.56
N THR A 344 8.66 16.20 7.66
CA THR A 344 9.52 17.16 6.94
C THR A 344 8.94 17.59 5.59
N ASP A 345 8.15 16.73 4.97
CA ASP A 345 7.45 17.03 3.71
C ASP A 345 6.14 16.26 3.59
N ILE A 346 5.23 16.81 2.77
CA ILE A 346 3.92 16.23 2.50
C ILE A 346 3.67 16.37 0.99
N ASN A 347 3.47 15.23 0.32
CA ASN A 347 3.05 15.17 -1.06
C ASN A 347 1.56 14.81 -1.11
N LEU A 348 0.74 15.78 -1.52
CA LEU A 348 -0.72 15.64 -1.59
C LEU A 348 -1.21 15.00 -2.90
N GLU A 349 -0.30 14.71 -3.83
CA GLU A 349 -0.63 14.02 -5.08
C GLU A 349 -0.52 12.49 -4.94
N ASN A 350 -1.27 11.79 -5.80
CA ASN A 350 -1.35 10.33 -5.81
C ASN A 350 -0.33 9.69 -6.78
N ASP A 351 0.73 10.39 -7.17
CA ASP A 351 1.74 9.86 -8.09
C ASP A 351 2.57 8.72 -7.47
N ASN A 352 2.74 8.76 -6.15
CA ASN A 352 3.24 7.63 -5.37
C ASN A 352 2.53 7.57 -4.01
N ILE A 353 1.46 6.78 -3.96
CA ILE A 353 0.56 6.64 -2.81
C ILE A 353 1.33 6.34 -1.51
N ASN A 354 2.42 5.57 -1.60
CA ASN A 354 3.19 5.12 -0.43
C ASN A 354 4.24 6.15 0.03
N ARG A 355 4.26 7.35 -0.57
CA ARG A 355 5.22 8.44 -0.28
C ARG A 355 4.54 9.79 -0.04
N GLY A 356 3.29 9.78 0.41
CA GLY A 356 2.54 10.99 0.74
C GLY A 356 3.15 11.77 1.92
N ILE A 357 3.78 11.09 2.86
CA ILE A 357 4.44 11.70 4.03
C ILE A 357 5.94 11.46 3.94
N VAL A 358 6.76 12.48 4.20
CA VAL A 358 8.21 12.32 4.41
C VAL A 358 8.53 12.65 5.86
N LEU A 359 8.98 11.65 6.61
CA LEU A 359 9.26 11.78 8.03
C LEU A 359 10.73 11.56 8.36
N LYS A 360 11.14 12.09 9.51
CA LYS A 360 12.46 11.89 10.10
C LYS A 360 12.30 11.45 11.55
N ILE A 361 12.98 10.37 11.94
CA ILE A 361 13.07 9.94 13.34
C ILE A 361 13.89 10.96 14.12
N THR A 362 13.30 11.48 15.20
CA THR A 362 13.97 12.43 16.12
C THR A 362 14.18 11.83 17.50
N ASP A 363 13.48 10.75 17.83
CA ASP A 363 13.60 10.06 19.10
C ASP A 363 15.01 9.46 19.31
N PRO A 364 15.71 9.86 20.39
CA PRO A 364 17.08 9.42 20.62
C PRO A 364 17.19 7.94 20.98
N ASP A 365 16.18 7.36 21.64
CA ASP A 365 16.20 5.95 22.05
C ASP A 365 16.01 5.06 20.83
N LEU A 366 15.05 5.39 19.97
CA LEU A 366 14.82 4.68 18.72
C LEU A 366 16.07 4.75 17.83
N LEU A 367 16.65 5.94 17.65
CA LEU A 367 17.89 6.13 16.90
C LEU A 367 19.07 5.36 17.50
N THR A 368 19.14 5.24 18.83
CA THR A 368 20.22 4.52 19.52
C THR A 368 20.12 3.01 19.34
N VAL A 369 18.91 2.46 19.21
CA VAL A 369 18.73 1.02 18.99
C VAL A 369 18.82 0.65 17.51
N THR A 370 18.12 1.41 16.65
CA THR A 370 17.84 0.99 15.27
C THR A 370 18.63 1.74 14.21
N GLY A 371 19.16 2.92 14.54
CA GLY A 371 19.79 3.81 13.56
C GLY A 371 18.79 4.59 12.69
N GLY A 372 17.49 4.42 12.90
CA GLY A 372 16.43 5.07 12.14
C GLY A 372 15.30 4.09 11.78
N ILE A 373 14.67 4.29 10.64
CA ILE A 373 13.67 3.37 10.10
C ILE A 373 14.39 2.12 9.59
N VAL A 374 13.91 0.95 9.98
CA VAL A 374 14.44 -0.35 9.58
C VAL A 374 13.35 -1.21 8.93
N GLN A 375 13.76 -2.22 8.17
CA GLN A 375 12.83 -3.20 7.62
C GLN A 375 12.06 -3.90 8.76
N GLY A 376 10.78 -4.16 8.55
CA GLY A 376 9.85 -4.65 9.57
C GLY A 376 9.03 -3.56 10.26
N MET A 377 9.51 -2.31 10.32
CA MET A 377 8.72 -1.17 10.84
C MET A 377 7.64 -0.68 9.88
N SER A 378 7.65 -1.17 8.64
CA SER A 378 6.62 -0.84 7.65
C SER A 378 5.25 -1.19 8.20
N GLY A 379 4.37 -0.19 8.26
CA GLY A 379 3.06 -0.23 8.91
C GLY A 379 3.00 0.48 10.26
N SER A 380 4.11 0.98 10.81
CA SER A 380 4.09 1.74 12.08
C SER A 380 3.15 2.95 11.97
N PRO A 381 2.12 3.07 12.83
CA PRO A 381 1.17 4.18 12.82
C PRO A 381 1.87 5.53 12.99
N ILE A 382 1.47 6.54 12.22
CA ILE A 382 1.91 7.92 12.35
C ILE A 382 0.78 8.73 12.97
N ILE A 383 1.05 9.39 14.09
CA ILE A 383 0.09 10.20 14.85
C ILE A 383 0.51 11.66 14.83
N GLN A 384 -0.43 12.57 14.58
CA GLN A 384 -0.25 14.01 14.72
C GLN A 384 -1.55 14.64 15.20
N ASP A 385 -1.45 15.61 16.11
CA ASP A 385 -2.61 16.33 16.68
C ASP A 385 -3.72 15.38 17.20
N ASP A 386 -3.32 14.30 17.90
CA ASP A 386 -4.21 13.24 18.44
C ASP A 386 -5.05 12.49 17.38
N LYS A 387 -4.59 12.49 16.13
CA LYS A 387 -5.21 11.75 15.02
C LYS A 387 -4.24 10.74 14.45
N LEU A 388 -4.76 9.59 14.02
CA LEU A 388 -4.01 8.69 13.15
C LEU A 388 -3.97 9.33 11.76
N VAL A 389 -2.78 9.66 11.24
CA VAL A 389 -2.63 10.39 9.97
C VAL A 389 -1.98 9.55 8.86
N GLY A 390 -1.33 8.44 9.21
CA GLY A 390 -0.68 7.58 8.22
C GLY A 390 0.02 6.37 8.79
N ALA A 391 0.80 5.70 7.95
CA ALA A 391 1.65 4.59 8.31
C ALA A 391 3.03 4.74 7.65
N VAL A 392 4.10 4.38 8.36
CA VAL A 392 5.46 4.34 7.81
C VAL A 392 5.54 3.25 6.74
N THR A 393 6.21 3.50 5.61
CA THR A 393 6.34 2.53 4.51
C THR A 393 7.80 2.16 4.24
N HIS A 394 8.55 3.04 3.58
CA HIS A 394 9.90 2.77 3.08
C HIS A 394 10.94 3.67 3.74
N VAL A 395 12.08 3.09 4.10
CA VAL A 395 13.27 3.84 4.53
C VAL A 395 13.99 4.49 3.35
N LEU A 396 14.57 5.67 3.56
CA LEU A 396 15.49 6.26 2.62
C LEU A 396 16.88 5.62 2.78
N VAL A 397 17.29 4.78 1.83
CA VAL A 397 18.52 3.96 1.93
C VAL A 397 19.78 4.78 2.28
N GLN A 398 19.90 6.00 1.78
CA GLN A 398 21.07 6.86 2.03
C GLN A 398 21.05 7.56 3.40
N ASP A 399 19.88 7.67 4.02
CA ASP A 399 19.69 8.31 5.33
C ASP A 399 18.60 7.53 6.09
N PRO A 400 18.97 6.49 6.86
CA PRO A 400 18.00 5.63 7.53
C PRO A 400 17.16 6.39 8.56
N THR A 401 17.58 7.58 9.00
CA THR A 401 16.78 8.41 9.90
C THR A 401 15.54 8.98 9.22
N LYS A 402 15.45 8.90 7.89
CA LYS A 402 14.32 9.40 7.10
C LYS A 402 13.64 8.28 6.35
N GLY A 403 12.37 8.50 6.06
CA GLY A 403 11.59 7.60 5.25
C GLY A 403 10.28 8.21 4.81
N TYR A 404 9.44 7.34 4.31
CA TYR A 404 8.17 7.66 3.70
C TYR A 404 7.01 7.10 4.52
N GLY A 405 5.84 7.68 4.34
CA GLY A 405 4.59 7.16 4.84
C GLY A 405 3.46 7.33 3.83
N ILE A 406 2.46 6.46 3.97
CA ILE A 406 1.16 6.55 3.27
C ILE A 406 0.17 7.30 4.16
N PHE A 407 -0.77 8.04 3.57
CA PHE A 407 -1.87 8.63 4.33
C PHE A 407 -2.84 7.54 4.78
N ILE A 408 -3.37 7.67 5.99
CA ILE A 408 -4.30 6.67 6.53
C ILE A 408 -5.58 6.58 5.70
N GLU A 409 -6.05 7.71 5.16
CA GLU A 409 -7.24 7.76 4.31
C GLU A 409 -7.06 6.91 3.04
N GLU A 410 -5.85 6.85 2.49
CA GLU A 410 -5.57 6.03 1.30
C GLU A 410 -5.67 4.54 1.65
N MET A 411 -5.19 4.14 2.84
CA MET A 411 -5.32 2.76 3.31
C MET A 411 -6.78 2.31 3.49
N LEU A 412 -7.74 3.24 3.58
CA LEU A 412 -9.17 2.91 3.74
C LEU A 412 -9.91 2.76 2.40
N VAL A 413 -9.28 3.06 1.27
CA VAL A 413 -9.88 2.96 -0.08
C VAL A 413 -9.40 1.68 -0.79
N HIS A 414 -9.47 0.53 -0.11
CA HIS A 414 -8.93 -0.74 -0.61
C HIS A 414 -10.01 -1.68 -1.18
#